data_AF-A0AAW7BAX2-F1
#
_entry.id   AF-A0AAW7BAX2-F1
#
_cell.length_a   1.000
_cell.length_b   1.000
_cell.length_c   1.000
_cell.angle_alpha   90.00
_cell.angle_beta   90.00
_cell.angle_gamma   90.00
#
_symmetry.space_group_name_H-M   'P 1'
#
loop_
_entity.id
_entity.type
_entity.pdbx_description
1 polymer ?
#
loop_
_entity_poly.entity_id
_entity_poly.type
_entity_poly.pdbx_seq_one_letter_code
_entity_poly.pdbx_strand_id
1 'polypeptide(L)'
;MGLTLKYVQKTAAGTFRYHRRVPDDLRTFVGKRELTEFLGTTERQVGVRYVKIHGKFEKILKDALLKSKGATNVPKSDLSCRL
;
A
#
# COMPACT_ATOMS: atom_id res chain seq x y z
N MET A 1 -14.69 -5.11 -24.19
CA MET A 1 -14.98 -4.52 -22.85
C MET A 1 -13.80 -4.80 -21.95
N GLY A 2 -12.89 -3.84 -21.76
CA GLY A 2 -11.63 -4.05 -21.03
C GLY A 2 -11.76 -3.76 -19.53
N LEU A 3 -11.29 -4.67 -18.69
CA LEU A 3 -11.20 -4.46 -17.24
C LEU A 3 -10.06 -3.46 -16.95
N THR A 4 -10.39 -2.31 -16.36
CA THR A 4 -9.37 -1.33 -15.95
C THR A 4 -8.82 -1.75 -14.58
N LEU A 5 -7.58 -2.24 -14.55
CA LEU A 5 -6.90 -2.62 -13.31
C LEU A 5 -6.28 -1.39 -12.65
N LYS A 6 -6.71 -1.06 -11.44
CA LYS A 6 -6.19 0.10 -10.70
C LYS A 6 -4.74 -0.14 -10.27
N TYR A 7 -3.94 0.93 -10.20
CA TYR A 7 -2.57 0.88 -9.70
C TYR A 7 -1.61 0.00 -10.53
N VAL A 8 -1.99 -0.38 -11.74
CA VAL A 8 -1.13 -1.09 -12.69
C VAL A 8 -0.44 -0.07 -13.58
N GLN A 9 0.88 -0.10 -13.59
CA GLN A 9 1.72 0.69 -14.50
C GLN A 9 2.40 -0.24 -15.50
N LYS A 10 2.36 0.15 -16.78
CA LYS A 10 3.16 -0.47 -17.83
C LYS A 10 4.52 0.23 -17.90
N THR A 11 5.60 -0.55 -17.90
CA THR A 11 6.95 -0.05 -18.09
C THR A 11 7.27 0.06 -19.58
N ALA A 12 8.29 0.85 -19.93
CA ALA A 12 8.76 0.98 -21.31
C ALA A 12 9.21 -0.37 -21.91
N ALA A 13 9.68 -1.30 -21.06
CA ALA A 13 10.05 -2.65 -21.46
C ALA A 13 8.84 -3.58 -21.73
N GLY A 14 7.60 -3.06 -21.69
CA GLY A 14 6.40 -3.85 -21.92
C GLY A 14 5.97 -4.71 -20.72
N THR A 15 6.58 -4.52 -19.55
CA THR A 15 6.21 -5.25 -18.34
C THR A 15 5.21 -4.47 -17.50
N PHE A 16 4.47 -5.17 -16.66
CA PHE A 16 3.46 -4.58 -15.79
C PHE A 16 3.92 -4.67 -14.34
N ARG A 17 3.77 -3.56 -13.61
CA ARG A 17 4.03 -3.46 -12.19
C ARG A 17 2.82 -2.88 -11.47
N TYR A 18 2.55 -3.40 -10.28
CA TYR A 18 1.67 -2.75 -9.34
C TYR A 18 2.45 -1.63 -8.66
N HIS A 19 1.91 -0.42 -8.60
CA HIS A 19 2.51 0.70 -7.88
C HIS A 19 1.42 1.46 -7.13
N ARG A 20 1.53 1.48 -5.80
CA ARG A 20 0.63 2.23 -4.94
C ARG A 20 1.43 2.98 -3.88
N ARG A 21 1.23 4.29 -3.80
CA ARG A 21 1.82 5.11 -2.75
C ARG A 21 1.14 4.82 -1.41
N VAL A 22 1.95 4.74 -0.34
CA VAL A 22 1.44 4.60 1.02
C VAL A 22 1.13 6.00 1.57
N PRO A 23 -0.08 6.24 2.11
CA PRO A 23 -0.44 7.49 2.78
C PRO A 23 0.54 7.81 3.91
N ASP A 24 0.92 9.08 4.07
CA ASP A 24 1.93 9.53 5.03
C ASP A 24 1.66 9.03 6.46
N ASP A 25 0.41 9.10 6.92
CA ASP A 25 -0.03 8.65 8.24
C ASP A 25 0.21 7.15 8.49
N LEU A 26 0.23 6.36 7.43
CA LEU A 26 0.38 4.91 7.48
C LEU A 26 1.83 4.46 7.25
N ARG A 27 2.72 5.35 6.79
CA ARG A 27 4.13 5.00 6.51
C ARG A 27 4.84 4.47 7.73
N THR A 28 4.56 5.05 8.90
CA THR A 28 5.14 4.62 10.19
C THR A 28 4.72 3.19 10.55
N PHE A 29 3.52 2.77 10.16
CA PHE A 29 2.99 1.44 10.48
C PHE A 29 3.34 0.38 9.42
N VAL A 30 3.42 0.78 8.15
CA VAL A 30 3.75 -0.11 7.01
C VAL A 30 5.27 -0.26 6.86
N GLY A 31 6.05 0.74 7.28
CA GLY A 31 7.51 0.76 7.14
C GLY A 31 8.00 1.00 5.70
N LYS A 32 7.08 1.22 4.75
CA LYS A 32 7.40 1.47 3.34
C LYS A 32 6.68 2.72 2.85
N ARG A 33 7.35 3.47 1.97
CA ARG A 33 6.75 4.64 1.28
C ARG A 33 5.86 4.23 0.11
N GLU A 34 6.18 3.12 -0.53
CA GLU A 34 5.50 2.64 -1.73
C GLU A 34 5.34 1.11 -1.69
N LEU A 35 4.20 0.65 -2.20
CA LEU A 35 3.90 -0.76 -2.41
C LEU A 35 4.02 -1.05 -3.90
N THR A 36 5.16 -1.62 -4.27
CA THR A 36 5.50 -1.92 -5.67
C THR A 36 5.78 -3.41 -5.82
N GLU A 37 5.15 -4.06 -6.80
CA GLU A 37 5.33 -5.49 -7.09
C GLU A 37 5.22 -5.77 -8.59
N PHE A 38 5.90 -6.82 -9.05
CA PHE A 38 5.89 -7.21 -10.45
C PHE A 38 4.66 -8.06 -10.79
N LEU A 39 3.90 -7.66 -11.81
CA LEU A 39 2.65 -8.33 -12.21
C LEU A 39 2.82 -9.28 -13.41
N GLY A 40 3.84 -9.11 -14.24
CA GLY A 40 4.08 -9.96 -15.40
C GLY A 40 4.28 -9.17 -16.68
N THR A 41 4.39 -9.88 -17.80
CA THR A 41 4.55 -9.30 -19.14
C THR A 41 3.32 -9.50 -20.03
N THR A 42 2.39 -10.36 -19.60
CA THR A 42 1.17 -10.71 -20.35
C THR A 42 -0.07 -10.39 -19.55
N GLU A 43 -1.15 -9.97 -20.22
CA GLU A 43 -2.40 -9.60 -19.56
C GLU A 43 -2.99 -10.73 -18.69
N ARG A 44 -2.86 -11.99 -19.13
CA ARG A 44 -3.29 -13.16 -18.33
C ARG A 44 -2.51 -13.26 -17.02
N GLN A 45 -1.19 -13.10 -17.04
CA GLN A 45 -0.38 -13.11 -15.80
C GLN A 45 -0.75 -11.94 -14.90
N VAL A 46 -0.95 -10.75 -15.49
CA VAL A 46 -1.36 -9.56 -14.74
C VAL A 46 -2.68 -9.80 -14.03
N GLY A 47 -3.71 -10.33 -14.71
CA GLY A 47 -5.02 -10.58 -14.08
C GLY A 47 -4.94 -11.51 -12.88
N VAL A 48 -4.25 -12.64 -13.01
CA VAL A 48 -4.10 -13.62 -11.92
C VAL A 48 -3.30 -13.04 -10.75
N ARG A 49 -2.16 -12.40 -11.04
CA ARG A 49 -1.29 -11.85 -9.98
C ARG A 49 -1.88 -10.59 -9.34
N TYR A 50 -2.63 -9.80 -10.10
CA TYR A 50 -3.28 -8.59 -9.63
C TYR A 50 -4.21 -8.87 -8.46
N VAL A 51 -5.11 -9.86 -8.57
CA VAL A 51 -6.05 -10.19 -7.50
C VAL A 51 -5.32 -10.53 -6.20
N LYS A 52 -4.26 -11.35 -6.30
CA LYS A 52 -3.46 -11.76 -5.15
C LYS A 52 -2.67 -10.60 -4.52
N ILE A 53 -2.02 -9.78 -5.35
CA ILE A 53 -1.20 -8.64 -4.89
C ILE A 53 -2.08 -7.53 -4.32
N HIS A 54 -3.19 -7.22 -4.98
CA HIS A 54 -4.14 -6.23 -4.54
C HIS A 54 -4.70 -6.59 -3.17
N GLY A 55 -5.20 -7.82 -2.98
CA GLY A 55 -5.70 -8.29 -1.69
C GLY A 55 -4.63 -8.26 -0.58
N LYS A 56 -3.38 -8.63 -0.90
CA LYS A 56 -2.25 -8.54 0.04
C LYS A 56 -2.01 -7.10 0.49
N PHE A 57 -1.97 -6.14 -0.43
CA PHE A 57 -1.72 -4.74 -0.12
C PHE A 57 -2.90 -4.06 0.57
N GLU A 58 -4.14 -4.41 0.21
CA GLU A 58 -5.31 -3.94 0.92
C GLU A 58 -5.31 -4.42 2.38
N LYS A 59 -4.93 -5.69 2.62
CA LYS A 59 -4.79 -6.21 3.98
C LYS A 59 -3.75 -5.43 4.78
N ILE A 60 -2.55 -5.22 4.22
CA ILE A 60 -1.48 -4.44 4.87
C ILE A 60 -1.96 -3.03 5.23
N LEU A 61 -2.69 -2.35 4.34
CA LEU A 61 -3.20 -1.01 4.61
C LEU A 61 -4.34 -1.01 5.63
N LYS A 62 -5.22 -2.03 5.63
CA LYS A 62 -6.25 -2.19 6.66
C LYS A 62 -5.63 -2.43 8.03
N ASP A 63 -4.62 -3.30 8.13
CA ASP A 63 -3.88 -3.53 9.37
C ASP A 63 -3.19 -2.26 9.86
N ALA A 64 -2.56 -1.49 8.95
CA ALA A 64 -1.96 -0.21 9.30
C ALA A 64 -2.99 0.83 9.76
N LEU A 65 -4.14 0.91 9.10
CA LEU A 65 -5.25 1.78 9.49
C LEU A 65 -5.76 1.43 10.88
N LEU A 66 -5.97 0.15 11.17
CA LEU A 66 -6.38 -0.35 12.49
C LEU A 66 -5.35 0.02 13.56
N LYS A 67 -4.06 -0.15 13.29
CA LYS A 67 -2.99 0.26 14.21
C LYS A 67 -2.97 1.78 14.44
N SER A 68 -3.18 2.59 13.40
CA SER A 68 -3.25 4.06 13.56
C SER A 68 -4.45 4.50 14.38
N LYS A 69 -5.61 3.83 14.21
CA LYS A 69 -6.83 4.08 14.98
C LYS A 69 -6.72 3.58 16.43
N GLY A 70 -6.00 2.48 16.65
CA GLY A 70 -5.66 2.00 18.00
C GLY A 70 -4.69 2.94 18.73
N ALA A 71 -3.81 3.63 18.00
CA ALA A 71 -2.89 4.63 18.54
C ALA A 71 -3.54 5.96 18.91
N THR A 72 -4.82 6.18 18.59
CA THR A 72 -5.56 7.41 18.94
C THR A 72 -5.86 7.53 20.45
N ASN A 73 -5.39 6.60 21.28
CA ASN A 73 -5.50 6.65 22.76
C ASN A 73 -4.19 6.89 23.51
N VAL A 74 -3.17 7.50 22.89
CA VAL A 74 -2.02 8.02 23.64
C VAL A 74 -2.04 9.55 23.57
N PRO A 75 -2.56 10.25 24.60
CA PRO A 75 -2.32 11.68 24.71
C PRO A 75 -0.82 11.87 24.83
N LYS A 76 -0.26 12.66 23.90
CA LYS A 76 1.13 13.11 23.94
C LYS A 76 1.23 14.27 24.93
N SER A 77 1.03 13.96 26.21
CA SER A 77 1.36 14.77 27.38
C SER A 77 2.12 13.80 28.28
N ASP A 78 3.45 13.84 28.30
CA ASP A 78 4.18 14.78 29.14
C ASP A 78 5.63 14.85 28.67
N LEU A 79 6.06 16.02 28.21
CA LEU A 79 7.47 16.43 28.19
C LEU A 79 7.52 17.96 28.15
N SER A 80 6.75 18.60 29.04
CA SER A 80 6.95 20.00 29.41
C SER A 80 6.19 20.32 30.70
N CYS A 81 6.81 20.01 31.84
CA CYS A 81 6.67 20.77 33.08
C CYS A 81 8.11 20.97 33.57
N ARG A 82 8.77 22.07 33.17
CA ARG A 82 8.81 23.40 33.81
C ARG A 82 9.79 23.45 34.98
N LEU A 83 10.84 24.25 34.75
CA LEU A 83 11.70 25.03 35.67
C LEU A 83 12.41 24.27 36.80
#